data_AF-A0A941DZD7-F1
#
_entry.id   AF-A0A941DZD7-F1
#
_cell.length_a   1.000
_cell.length_b   1.000
_cell.length_c   1.000
_cell.angle_alpha   90.00
_cell.angle_beta   90.00
_cell.angle_gamma   90.00
#
_symmetry.space_group_name_H-M   'P 1'
#
loop_
_entity.id
_entity.type
_entity.pdbx_description
1 polymer ?
#
loop_
_entity_poly.entity_id
_entity_poly.type
_entity_poly.pdbx_seq_one_letter_code
_entity_poly.pdbx_strand_id
1 'polypeptide(L)'
;MKTYLYVFMLAFSLILVGCSSDDDKNINSNRANDISTISLEDQILRELNDNSENDEHVIDYDIKGDYIFVISTHKLHGLKISILKKEGNEVNWVIGERDVTSLTAEGAPVATVLTEVQLGLENAKDIRVLGEPVKSIEYQLKITDDYSKNIKYWVVYTDKLLDFSKDVEYITD
;
A
#
# COMPACT_ATOMS: atom_id res chain seq x y z
N MET A 1 54.53 -1.45 -52.30
CA MET A 1 54.70 -0.41 -51.26
C MET A 1 54.97 -1.09 -49.94
N LYS A 2 56.12 -0.81 -49.34
CA LYS A 2 56.45 -1.08 -47.93
C LYS A 2 55.75 -0.01 -47.08
N THR A 3 55.26 -0.34 -45.89
CA THR A 3 55.84 0.12 -44.59
C THR A 3 55.12 -0.51 -43.40
N TYR A 4 55.92 -0.78 -42.38
CA TYR A 4 55.71 -1.56 -41.15
C TYR A 4 55.14 -0.72 -39.98
N LEU A 5 54.98 -1.39 -38.83
CA LEU A 5 55.21 -0.89 -37.46
C LEU A 5 53.98 -0.21 -36.81
N TYR A 6 53.44 -0.67 -35.68
CA TYR A 6 54.13 -1.00 -34.43
C TYR A 6 53.50 -2.18 -33.66
N VAL A 7 54.32 -3.21 -33.45
CA VAL A 7 54.33 -4.01 -32.23
C VAL A 7 55.53 -3.51 -31.42
N PHE A 8 55.30 -2.96 -30.23
CA PHE A 8 56.30 -2.86 -29.16
C PHE A 8 55.53 -2.59 -27.85
N MET A 9 55.38 -3.62 -27.01
CA MET A 9 56.21 -3.88 -25.81
C MET A 9 55.59 -3.23 -24.57
N LEU A 10 55.13 -4.07 -23.63
CA LEU A 10 55.81 -4.38 -22.36
C LEU A 10 55.68 -3.22 -21.37
N ALA A 11 55.39 -3.41 -20.11
CA ALA A 11 55.15 -4.55 -19.24
C ALA A 11 54.85 -3.90 -17.88
N PHE A 12 54.28 -4.66 -16.96
CA PHE A 12 54.66 -4.80 -15.56
C PHE A 12 53.39 -5.31 -14.86
N SER A 13 53.29 -6.64 -14.73
CA SER A 13 53.71 -7.39 -13.53
C SER A 13 52.56 -7.42 -12.52
N LEU A 14 51.84 -8.54 -12.45
CA LEU A 14 52.11 -9.62 -11.50
C LEU A 14 52.22 -9.11 -10.06
N ILE A 15 51.12 -9.22 -9.31
CA ILE A 15 51.16 -9.67 -7.92
C ILE A 15 49.97 -10.62 -7.70
N LEU A 16 50.16 -11.87 -8.14
CA LEU A 16 49.51 -13.04 -7.56
C LEU A 16 50.38 -13.47 -6.37
N VAL A 17 50.01 -13.03 -5.16
CA VAL A 17 50.48 -13.52 -3.85
C VAL A 17 49.34 -13.20 -2.86
N GLY A 18 48.82 -14.07 -2.00
CA GLY A 18 49.31 -15.35 -1.48
C GLY A 18 48.28 -16.48 -1.58
N CYS A 19 48.72 -17.75 -1.63
CA CYS A 19 49.08 -18.59 -0.47
C CYS A 19 47.89 -18.71 0.50
N SER A 20 47.01 -19.69 0.36
CA SER A 20 47.14 -21.15 0.63
C SER A 20 47.38 -21.50 2.10
N SER A 21 46.42 -22.28 2.61
CA SER A 21 46.46 -23.28 3.68
C SER A 21 46.14 -22.87 5.12
N ASP A 22 44.92 -23.29 5.47
CA ASP A 22 44.52 -24.15 6.60
C ASP A 22 44.41 -23.61 8.03
N ASP A 23 43.26 -24.02 8.59
CA ASP A 23 42.88 -24.22 9.99
C ASP A 23 42.43 -23.03 10.85
N ASP A 24 41.12 -23.09 11.12
CA ASP A 24 40.48 -22.93 12.42
C ASP A 24 40.93 -21.78 13.31
N LYS A 25 40.10 -20.74 13.36
CA LYS A 25 39.73 -20.09 14.62
C LYS A 25 38.40 -19.37 14.48
N ASN A 26 37.35 -20.05 14.96
CA ASN A 26 36.34 -19.52 15.86
C ASN A 26 36.34 -17.97 15.98
N ILE A 27 35.65 -17.31 15.05
CA ILE A 27 35.04 -16.03 15.33
C ILE A 27 33.57 -16.32 15.51
N ASN A 28 33.23 -16.47 16.79
CA ASN A 28 31.92 -16.29 17.37
C ASN A 28 31.38 -14.92 16.94
N SER A 29 30.98 -14.80 15.68
CA SER A 29 30.12 -13.71 15.21
C SER A 29 28.75 -14.09 15.71
N ASN A 30 28.47 -13.61 16.92
CA ASN A 30 27.14 -13.24 17.33
C ASN A 30 26.56 -12.37 16.20
N ARG A 31 26.00 -13.00 15.16
CA ARG A 31 24.85 -12.46 14.46
C ARG A 31 23.77 -12.41 15.53
N ALA A 32 23.82 -11.34 16.31
CA ALA A 32 22.69 -10.85 17.06
C ALA A 32 21.48 -11.05 16.15
N ASN A 33 20.49 -11.78 16.68
CA ASN A 33 19.20 -11.96 16.07
C ASN A 33 18.76 -10.62 15.49
N ASP A 34 18.80 -10.50 14.17
CA ASP A 34 18.09 -9.47 13.46
C ASP A 34 16.63 -9.91 13.55
N ILE A 35 16.02 -9.63 14.70
CA ILE A 35 14.57 -9.67 14.85
C ILE A 35 14.10 -8.49 14.02
N SER A 36 14.06 -8.67 12.69
CA SER A 36 13.49 -7.71 11.77
C SER A 36 12.01 -7.63 12.14
N THR A 37 11.68 -6.66 12.98
CA THR A 37 10.30 -6.38 13.34
C THR A 37 9.63 -5.96 12.04
N ILE A 38 8.77 -6.84 11.51
CA ILE A 38 8.07 -6.61 10.24
C ILE A 38 7.26 -5.32 10.38
N SER A 39 7.39 -4.40 9.40
CA SER A 39 6.69 -3.12 9.44
C SER A 39 5.17 -3.31 9.40
N LEU A 40 4.41 -2.30 9.81
CA LEU A 40 2.95 -2.37 9.73
C LEU A 40 2.49 -2.54 8.28
N GLU A 41 3.09 -1.78 7.37
CA GLU A 41 2.83 -1.81 5.94
C GLU A 41 3.11 -3.20 5.35
N ASP A 42 4.22 -3.83 5.72
CA ASP A 42 4.54 -5.19 5.28
C ASP A 42 3.52 -6.21 5.80
N GLN A 43 3.05 -6.04 7.05
CA GLN A 43 1.99 -6.89 7.60
C GLN A 43 0.65 -6.69 6.88
N ILE A 44 0.26 -5.45 6.60
CA ILE A 44 -0.95 -5.14 5.81
C ILE A 44 -0.88 -5.78 4.43
N LEU A 45 0.25 -5.64 3.74
CA LEU A 45 0.47 -6.22 2.41
C LEU A 45 0.42 -7.74 2.45
N ARG A 46 0.98 -8.37 3.48
CA ARG A 46 0.87 -9.82 3.69
C ARG A 46 -0.59 -10.24 3.83
N GLU A 47 -1.35 -9.60 4.72
CA GLU A 47 -2.75 -9.95 4.95
C GLU A 47 -3.61 -9.76 3.69
N LEU A 48 -3.36 -8.71 2.91
CA LEU A 48 -4.02 -8.52 1.61
C LEU A 48 -3.66 -9.65 0.64
N ASN A 49 -2.38 -9.91 0.41
CA ASN A 49 -1.96 -10.95 -0.54
C ASN A 49 -2.49 -12.35 -0.18
N ASP A 50 -2.64 -12.64 1.12
CA ASP A 50 -3.11 -13.93 1.61
C ASP A 50 -4.65 -14.09 1.55
N ASN A 51 -5.41 -12.99 1.53
CA ASN A 51 -6.87 -13.01 1.69
C ASN A 51 -7.66 -12.28 0.59
N SER A 52 -7.01 -11.51 -0.27
CA SER A 52 -7.64 -10.77 -1.37
C SER A 52 -7.23 -11.28 -2.75
N GLU A 53 -7.85 -10.73 -3.78
CA GLU A 53 -7.44 -10.90 -5.17
C GLU A 53 -5.98 -10.47 -5.35
N ASN A 54 -5.28 -11.18 -6.22
CA ASN A 54 -3.92 -10.82 -6.62
C ASN A 54 -3.92 -9.43 -7.30
N ASP A 55 -2.78 -8.75 -7.23
CA ASP A 55 -2.56 -7.43 -7.84
C ASP A 55 -3.33 -6.25 -7.20
N GLU A 56 -3.80 -6.41 -5.95
CA GLU A 56 -4.29 -5.28 -5.16
C GLU A 56 -3.15 -4.32 -4.80
N HIS A 57 -3.44 -3.03 -4.96
CA HIS A 57 -2.55 -1.95 -4.57
C HIS A 57 -3.16 -1.16 -3.42
N VAL A 58 -2.43 -1.04 -2.31
CA VAL A 58 -2.83 -0.18 -1.19
C VAL A 58 -2.69 1.28 -1.59
N ILE A 59 -3.78 2.04 -1.48
CA ILE A 59 -3.79 3.49 -1.71
C ILE A 59 -3.54 4.24 -0.40
N ASP A 60 -4.30 3.88 0.64
CA ASP A 60 -4.23 4.53 1.95
C ASP A 60 -4.70 3.56 3.04
N TYR A 61 -4.35 3.83 4.29
CA TYR A 61 -4.91 3.13 5.43
C TYR A 61 -5.12 4.06 6.62
N ASP A 62 -6.10 3.74 7.44
CA ASP A 62 -6.49 4.55 8.58
C ASP A 62 -6.69 3.66 9.81
N ILE A 63 -6.15 4.07 10.97
CA ILE A 63 -6.22 3.31 12.22
C ILE A 63 -7.29 3.93 13.12
N LYS A 64 -8.28 3.14 13.53
CA LYS A 64 -9.32 3.55 14.50
C LYS A 64 -9.39 2.52 15.63
N GLY A 65 -8.80 2.85 16.77
CA GLY A 65 -8.61 1.88 17.86
C GLY A 65 -7.71 0.74 17.41
N ASP A 66 -8.17 -0.49 17.60
CA ASP A 66 -7.44 -1.70 17.19
C ASP A 66 -7.69 -2.09 15.73
N TYR A 67 -8.56 -1.37 15.01
CA TYR A 67 -8.91 -1.68 13.63
C TYR A 67 -8.12 -0.83 12.64
N ILE A 68 -7.71 -1.45 11.55
CA ILE A 68 -7.01 -0.83 10.43
C ILE A 68 -7.92 -0.96 9.22
N PHE A 69 -8.32 0.18 8.65
CA PHE A 69 -9.14 0.25 7.46
C PHE A 69 -8.24 0.53 6.28
N VAL A 70 -8.18 -0.41 5.34
CA VAL A 70 -7.29 -0.34 4.19
C VAL A 70 -8.12 -0.05 2.96
N ILE A 71 -7.75 1.02 2.25
CA ILE A 71 -8.31 1.32 0.93
C ILE A 71 -7.33 0.79 -0.10
N SER A 72 -7.78 -0.18 -0.87
CA SER A 72 -7.01 -0.76 -1.96
C SER A 72 -7.71 -0.53 -3.30
N THR A 73 -6.99 -0.76 -4.37
CA THR A 73 -7.56 -0.81 -5.70
C THR A 73 -7.00 -1.98 -6.48
N HIS A 74 -7.85 -2.58 -7.29
CA HIS A 74 -7.43 -3.51 -8.32
C HIS A 74 -7.64 -2.86 -9.69
N LYS A 75 -6.73 -3.12 -10.64
CA LYS A 75 -6.78 -2.51 -11.99
C LYS A 75 -8.12 -2.74 -12.70
N LEU A 76 -8.81 -3.84 -12.39
CA LEU A 76 -10.09 -4.21 -12.99
C LEU A 76 -11.31 -3.89 -12.11
N HIS A 77 -11.15 -3.75 -10.79
CA HIS A 77 -12.27 -3.77 -9.83
C HIS A 77 -12.44 -2.49 -8.98
N GLY A 78 -11.83 -1.38 -9.37
CA GLY A 78 -12.10 -0.08 -8.72
C GLY A 78 -11.55 0.00 -7.29
N LEU A 79 -12.17 0.83 -6.44
CA LEU A 79 -11.79 0.96 -5.03
C LEU A 79 -12.41 -0.16 -4.20
N LYS A 80 -11.61 -0.73 -3.30
CA LYS A 80 -12.02 -1.72 -2.32
C LYS A 80 -11.69 -1.21 -0.92
N ILE A 81 -12.44 -1.73 0.06
CA ILE A 81 -12.15 -1.51 1.47
C ILE A 81 -12.02 -2.85 2.18
N SER A 82 -11.00 -2.93 3.04
CA SER A 82 -10.74 -4.08 3.91
C SER A 82 -10.54 -3.60 5.35
N ILE A 83 -10.92 -4.43 6.31
CA ILE A 83 -10.74 -4.22 7.74
C ILE A 83 -9.79 -5.31 8.23
N LEU A 84 -8.70 -4.86 8.82
CA LEU A 84 -7.75 -5.67 9.57
C LEU A 84 -7.84 -5.28 11.05
N LYS A 85 -7.33 -6.14 11.92
CA LYS A 85 -7.29 -5.87 13.35
C LYS A 85 -5.88 -6.11 13.89
N LYS A 86 -5.41 -5.17 14.69
CA LYS A 86 -4.15 -5.28 15.42
C LYS A 86 -4.40 -6.02 16.73
N GLU A 87 -3.67 -7.10 16.93
CA GLU A 87 -3.71 -7.91 18.15
C GLU A 87 -2.29 -8.08 18.68
N GLY A 88 -1.91 -7.19 19.60
CA GLY A 88 -0.53 -7.07 20.06
C GLY A 88 0.39 -6.53 18.94
N ASN A 89 1.32 -7.37 18.49
CA ASN A 89 2.28 -7.03 17.43
C ASN A 89 1.91 -7.58 16.05
N GLU A 90 0.79 -8.29 15.95
CA GLU A 90 0.32 -8.91 14.72
C GLU A 90 -0.88 -8.15 14.16
N VAL A 91 -0.99 -8.14 12.84
CA VAL A 91 -2.17 -7.68 12.10
C VAL A 91 -2.83 -8.90 11.48
N ASN A 92 -4.13 -9.04 11.71
CA ASN A 92 -4.93 -10.17 11.22
C ASN A 92 -6.08 -9.65 10.34
N TRP A 93 -6.38 -10.39 9.28
CA TRP A 93 -7.58 -10.17 8.46
C TRP A 93 -8.88 -10.27 9.27
N VAL A 94 -9.81 -9.34 9.06
CA VAL A 94 -11.18 -9.41 9.62
C VAL A 94 -12.20 -9.64 8.51
N ILE A 95 -12.26 -8.71 7.55
CA ILE A 95 -13.20 -8.75 6.43
C ILE A 95 -12.72 -7.80 5.33
N GLY A 96 -13.00 -8.11 4.06
CA GLY A 96 -12.69 -7.21 2.96
C GLY A 96 -13.34 -7.63 1.65
N GLU A 97 -12.76 -7.15 0.54
CA GLU A 97 -13.10 -7.58 -0.83
C GLU A 97 -14.56 -7.41 -1.24
N ARG A 98 -15.17 -6.29 -0.84
CA ARG A 98 -16.49 -6.00 -1.37
C ARG A 98 -16.45 -4.67 -2.10
N ASP A 99 -17.11 -4.63 -3.25
CA ASP A 99 -17.43 -3.42 -4.03
C ASP A 99 -18.44 -2.54 -3.25
N VAL A 100 -18.16 -2.29 -1.96
CA VAL A 100 -19.10 -1.61 -1.07
C VAL A 100 -18.69 -0.18 -0.85
N THR A 101 -19.74 0.61 -0.90
CA THR A 101 -19.90 1.89 -0.26
C THR A 101 -19.59 1.87 1.24
N SER A 102 -19.98 0.82 1.98
CA SER A 102 -19.77 0.76 3.44
C SER A 102 -19.39 -0.64 3.93
N LEU A 103 -18.46 -0.71 4.88
CA LEU A 103 -17.99 -1.95 5.49
C LEU A 103 -17.89 -1.77 7.02
N THR A 104 -18.26 -2.81 7.76
CA THR A 104 -18.13 -2.86 9.22
C THR A 104 -17.86 -4.28 9.66
N ALA A 105 -17.22 -4.42 10.81
CA ALA A 105 -17.06 -5.66 11.54
C ALA A 105 -17.60 -5.49 12.97
N GLU A 106 -17.80 -6.59 13.70
CA GLU A 106 -18.18 -6.52 15.11
C GLU A 106 -17.12 -5.73 15.91
N GLY A 107 -17.58 -4.71 16.65
CA GLY A 107 -16.72 -3.82 17.45
C GLY A 107 -15.97 -2.74 16.65
N ALA A 108 -16.02 -2.76 15.33
CA ALA A 108 -15.40 -1.75 14.47
C ALA A 108 -16.41 -0.64 14.12
N PRO A 109 -15.94 0.61 13.90
CA PRO A 109 -16.74 1.62 13.22
C PRO A 109 -17.19 1.16 11.83
N VAL A 110 -18.32 1.71 11.38
CA VAL A 110 -18.74 1.62 9.98
C VAL A 110 -17.87 2.56 9.17
N ALA A 111 -17.04 1.99 8.29
CA ALA A 111 -16.32 2.75 7.30
C ALA A 111 -17.17 2.89 6.03
N THR A 112 -17.28 4.10 5.51
CA THR A 112 -18.00 4.40 4.27
C THR A 112 -17.08 5.11 3.30
N VAL A 113 -16.91 4.56 2.10
CA VAL A 113 -16.20 5.15 0.98
C VAL A 113 -17.21 5.84 0.07
N LEU A 114 -17.03 7.14 -0.12
CA LEU A 114 -17.85 7.96 -1.02
C LEU A 114 -17.04 8.29 -2.27
N THR A 115 -17.65 8.16 -3.44
CA THR A 115 -17.05 8.53 -4.73
C THR A 115 -17.98 9.49 -5.47
N GLU A 116 -17.42 10.33 -6.35
CA GLU A 116 -18.20 11.26 -7.18
C GLU A 116 -19.26 10.53 -8.02
N VAL A 117 -18.89 9.39 -8.61
CA VAL A 117 -19.80 8.55 -9.40
C VAL A 117 -20.98 8.06 -8.55
N GLN A 118 -20.71 7.57 -7.34
CA GLN A 118 -21.76 7.07 -6.46
C GLN A 118 -22.73 8.18 -6.03
N LEU A 119 -22.22 9.38 -5.82
CA LEU A 119 -23.02 10.53 -5.41
C LEU A 119 -23.77 11.18 -6.59
N GLY A 120 -23.52 10.74 -7.83
CA GLY A 120 -24.08 11.37 -9.03
C GLY A 120 -23.58 12.79 -9.23
N LEU A 121 -22.37 13.09 -8.75
CA LEU A 121 -21.77 14.41 -8.80
C LEU A 121 -20.67 14.42 -9.84
N GLU A 122 -20.64 15.45 -10.66
CA GLU A 122 -19.47 15.80 -11.46
C GLU A 122 -18.77 16.97 -10.74
N ASN A 123 -17.58 16.72 -10.18
CA ASN A 123 -16.73 17.71 -9.50
C ASN A 123 -17.24 18.16 -8.12
N ALA A 124 -17.39 17.21 -7.19
CA ALA A 124 -17.70 17.56 -5.80
C ALA A 124 -16.48 18.26 -5.16
N LYS A 125 -16.69 19.49 -4.67
CA LYS A 125 -15.63 20.30 -4.07
C LYS A 125 -15.47 20.00 -2.58
N ASP A 126 -16.58 19.97 -1.87
CA ASP A 126 -16.64 19.67 -0.43
C ASP A 126 -17.74 18.63 -0.18
N ILE A 127 -17.44 17.69 0.71
CA ILE A 127 -18.41 16.72 1.20
C ILE A 127 -18.43 16.83 2.70
N ARG A 128 -19.63 16.95 3.25
CA ARG A 128 -19.87 16.92 4.68
C ARG A 128 -20.65 15.67 5.03
N VAL A 129 -20.25 15.04 6.13
CA VAL A 129 -20.97 13.90 6.69
C VAL A 129 -21.35 14.25 8.12
N LEU A 130 -22.65 14.14 8.44
CA LEU A 130 -23.21 14.55 9.72
C LEU A 130 -22.87 16.00 10.09
N GLY A 131 -22.81 16.88 9.09
CA GLY A 131 -22.51 18.32 9.23
C GLY A 131 -21.02 18.67 9.27
N GLU A 132 -20.12 17.69 9.32
CA GLU A 132 -18.67 17.91 9.42
C GLU A 132 -17.97 17.68 8.07
N PRO A 133 -16.97 18.50 7.70
CA PRO A 133 -16.22 18.31 6.45
C PRO A 133 -15.38 17.04 6.49
N VAL A 134 -15.36 16.30 5.37
CA VAL A 134 -14.61 15.06 5.22
C VAL A 134 -13.37 15.28 4.35
N LYS A 135 -12.24 14.71 4.78
CA LYS A 135 -10.99 14.74 4.00
C LYS A 135 -11.18 13.96 2.69
N SER A 136 -10.88 14.61 1.57
CA SER A 136 -10.76 13.94 0.27
C SER A 136 -9.39 13.31 0.10
N ILE A 137 -9.34 12.18 -0.60
CA ILE A 137 -8.13 11.54 -1.07
C ILE A 137 -8.21 11.48 -2.60
N GLU A 138 -7.11 11.87 -3.24
CA GLU A 138 -6.95 11.81 -4.70
C GLU A 138 -5.77 10.89 -5.03
N TYR A 139 -6.02 9.93 -5.89
CA TYR A 139 -5.04 8.92 -6.29
C TYR A 139 -5.06 8.74 -7.82
N GLN A 140 -3.87 8.79 -8.44
CA GLN A 140 -3.72 8.56 -9.87
C GLN A 140 -3.35 7.10 -10.12
N LEU A 141 -4.34 6.31 -10.54
CA LEU A 141 -4.13 4.91 -10.91
C LEU A 141 -3.57 4.81 -12.33
N LYS A 142 -2.34 4.34 -12.47
CA LYS A 142 -1.75 4.00 -13.76
C LYS A 142 -2.30 2.65 -14.23
N ILE A 143 -3.02 2.64 -15.35
CA ILE A 143 -3.62 1.42 -15.92
C ILE A 143 -2.70 0.85 -17.00
N THR A 144 -2.22 1.69 -17.91
CA THR A 144 -1.19 1.39 -18.93
C THR A 144 -0.11 2.47 -18.92
N ASP A 145 0.91 2.35 -19.78
CA ASP A 145 1.97 3.36 -19.88
C ASP A 145 1.49 4.72 -20.39
N ASP A 146 0.41 4.73 -21.16
CA ASP A 146 -0.18 5.92 -21.80
C ASP A 146 -1.53 6.33 -21.19
N TYR A 147 -2.10 5.52 -20.28
CA TYR A 147 -3.40 5.79 -19.66
C TYR A 147 -3.35 5.69 -18.14
N SER A 148 -3.82 6.77 -17.49
CA SER A 148 -4.04 6.83 -16.05
C SER A 148 -5.44 7.35 -15.77
N LYS A 149 -5.99 6.93 -14.63
CA LYS A 149 -7.29 7.35 -14.13
C LYS A 149 -7.10 8.05 -12.79
N ASN A 150 -7.59 9.28 -12.68
CA ASN A 150 -7.69 9.95 -11.38
C ASN A 150 -8.90 9.40 -10.63
N ILE A 151 -8.70 9.05 -9.37
CA ILE A 151 -9.71 8.55 -8.47
C ILE A 151 -9.77 9.53 -7.30
N LYS A 152 -10.93 10.17 -7.11
CA LYS A 152 -11.22 11.02 -5.96
C LYS A 152 -12.27 10.34 -5.10
N TYR A 153 -12.00 10.24 -3.81
CA TYR A 153 -12.90 9.62 -2.86
C TYR A 153 -12.76 10.24 -1.46
N TRP A 154 -13.73 9.92 -0.61
CA TRP A 154 -13.75 10.29 0.79
C TRP A 154 -14.00 9.04 1.62
N VAL A 155 -13.40 8.98 2.80
CA VAL A 155 -13.66 7.90 3.77
C VAL A 155 -14.15 8.52 5.06
N VAL A 156 -15.24 7.98 5.57
CA VAL A 156 -15.83 8.41 6.84
C VAL A 156 -16.07 7.20 7.74
N TYR A 157 -15.89 7.41 9.05
CA TYR A 157 -16.04 6.40 10.08
C TYR A 157 -17.14 6.82 11.03
N THR A 158 -18.19 6.01 11.16
CA THR A 158 -19.37 6.32 11.97
C THR A 158 -19.82 5.11 12.80
N ASP A 159 -20.59 5.36 13.85
CA ASP A 159 -21.12 4.29 14.71
C ASP A 159 -22.29 3.50 14.06
N LYS A 160 -22.85 4.04 12.97
CA LYS A 160 -23.99 3.46 12.24
C LYS A 160 -23.84 3.71 10.75
N LEU A 161 -24.56 2.91 9.95
CA LEU A 161 -24.71 3.16 8.52
C LEU A 161 -25.35 4.53 8.29
N LEU A 162 -24.82 5.25 7.30
CA LEU A 162 -25.31 6.56 6.89
C LEU A 162 -26.58 6.44 6.05
N ASP A 163 -27.53 7.33 6.28
CA ASP A 163 -28.59 7.63 5.32
C ASP A 163 -28.09 8.74 4.38
N PHE A 164 -27.69 8.37 3.17
CA PHE A 164 -27.06 9.31 2.23
C PHE A 164 -27.94 10.51 1.86
N SER A 165 -29.26 10.40 2.02
CA SER A 165 -30.19 11.50 1.74
C SER A 165 -30.25 12.54 2.86
N LYS A 166 -29.76 12.21 4.05
CA LYS A 166 -29.85 13.05 5.25
C LYS A 166 -28.49 13.38 5.86
N ASP A 167 -27.59 12.40 5.83
CA ASP A 167 -26.33 12.44 6.57
C ASP A 167 -25.17 12.91 5.67
N VAL A 168 -25.36 13.02 4.35
CA VAL A 168 -24.34 13.44 3.39
C VAL A 168 -24.78 14.71 2.67
N GLU A 169 -23.97 15.75 2.75
CA GLU A 169 -24.15 17.02 2.04
C GLU A 169 -22.96 17.23 1.10
N TYR A 170 -23.19 17.87 -0.04
CA TYR A 170 -22.15 18.18 -1.01
C TYR A 170 -22.27 19.61 -1.52
N ILE A 171 -21.12 20.22 -1.77
CA ILE A 171 -21.00 21.52 -2.40
C ILE A 171 -20.38 21.29 -3.78
N THR A 172 -21.12 21.64 -4.83
CA THR A 172 -20.63 21.72 -6.20
C THR A 172 -20.22 23.17 -6.51
N ASP A 173 -19.40 23.36 -7.54
CA ASP A 173 -19.18 24.70 -8.11
C ASP A 173 -20.41 25.20 -8.89
#